data_AF-A0A0S2IUV3-F1
#
_entry.id   AF-A0A0S2IUV3-F1
#
_cell.length_a   1.000
_cell.length_b   1.000
_cell.length_c   1.000
_cell.angle_alpha   90.00
_cell.angle_beta   90.00
_cell.angle_gamma   90.00
#
_symmetry.space_group_name_H-M   'P 1'
#
loop_
_entity.id
_entity.type
_entity.pdbx_description
1 polymer ?
#
loop_
_entity_poly.entity_id
_entity_poly.type
_entity_poly.pdbx_seq_one_letter_code
_entity_poly.pdbx_strand_id
1 'polypeptide(L)' 'MKLSSSVDDVMENNAALWKPDKVIFVSSNGFDQDAFSITESKDIIYFEKSRKGFKEVFL' A
#
# COMPACT_ATOMS: atom_id res chain seq x y z
N MET A 1 -8.17 -36.02 -1.21
CA MET A 1 -9.17 -35.53 -2.17
C MET A 1 -9.22 -34.00 -2.00
N LYS A 2 -8.65 -33.23 -2.93
CA LYS A 2 -8.69 -31.75 -2.91
C LYS A 2 -10.10 -31.33 -3.36
N LEU A 3 -10.74 -30.38 -2.66
CA LEU A 3 -12.04 -29.84 -3.07
C LEU A 3 -11.91 -29.26 -4.49
N SER A 4 -12.86 -29.60 -5.37
CA SER A 4 -12.88 -29.22 -6.80
C SER A 4 -12.96 -27.70 -7.05
N SER A 5 -13.04 -26.91 -5.98
CA SER A 5 -13.12 -25.45 -5.98
C SER A 5 -11.97 -24.79 -5.22
N SER A 6 -10.89 -25.53 -4.93
CA SER A 6 -9.66 -24.90 -4.45
C SER A 6 -9.13 -24.02 -5.58
N VAL A 7 -9.46 -22.73 -5.52
CA VAL A 7 -8.81 -21.73 -6.37
C VAL A 7 -7.33 -21.88 -6.09
N ASP A 8 -6.55 -22.16 -7.14
CA ASP A 8 -5.10 -22.23 -7.02
C ASP A 8 -4.64 -20.92 -6.37
N ASP A 9 -3.83 -21.03 -5.31
CA ASP A 9 -3.22 -19.85 -4.67
C ASP A 9 -2.67 -18.96 -5.77
N VAL A 10 -3.02 -17.67 -5.75
CA VAL A 10 -2.69 -16.68 -6.79
C VAL A 10 -1.25 -16.91 -7.22
N MET A 11 -1.06 -17.58 -8.36
CA MET A 11 0.27 -17.89 -8.84
C MET A 11 0.92 -16.56 -9.18
N GLU A 12 2.06 -16.29 -8.54
CA GLU A 12 2.88 -15.11 -8.81
C GLU A 12 3.22 -15.12 -10.29
N ASN A 13 2.54 -14.26 -11.05
CA ASN A 13 2.70 -14.20 -12.48
C ASN A 13 3.96 -13.38 -12.78
N ASN A 14 5.11 -14.05 -12.81
CA ASN A 14 6.42 -13.46 -13.15
C ASN A 14 6.47 -12.80 -14.54
N ALA A 15 5.49 -13.07 -15.42
CA ALA A 15 5.36 -12.45 -16.74
C ALA A 15 4.42 -11.23 -16.73
N ALA A 16 3.58 -11.06 -15.71
CA ALA A 16 2.78 -9.86 -15.55
C ALA A 16 3.62 -8.77 -14.90
N LEU A 17 4.03 -7.79 -15.70
CA LEU A 17 4.53 -6.50 -15.21
C LEU A 17 3.38 -5.70 -14.60
N TRP A 18 2.83 -6.17 -13.49
CA TRP A 18 1.98 -5.31 -12.69
C TRP A 18 2.87 -4.31 -11.97
N LYS A 19 2.89 -3.08 -12.49
CA LYS A 19 3.54 -1.94 -11.86
C LYS A 19 2.45 -0.92 -11.53
N PRO A 20 2.20 -0.63 -10.25
CA PRO A 20 1.26 0.42 -9.89
C PRO A 20 1.80 1.77 -10.36
N ASP A 21 0.93 2.62 -10.91
CA ASP A 21 1.29 3.99 -11.26
C ASP A 21 1.54 4.84 -10.01
N LYS A 22 0.82 4.54 -8.92
CA LYS A 22 0.93 5.22 -7.63
C LYS A 22 0.72 4.24 -6.49
N VAL A 23 1.52 4.40 -5.45
CA VAL A 23 1.36 3.69 -4.18
C VAL A 23 1.08 4.73 -3.10
N ILE A 24 0.07 4.45 -2.26
CA ILE A 24 -0.38 5.37 -1.21
C ILE A 24 -0.28 4.65 0.13
N PHE A 25 0.36 5.29 1.09
CA PHE A 25 0.38 4.84 2.49
C PHE A 25 -0.48 5.78 3.34
N VAL A 26 -1.35 5.21 4.17
CA VAL A 26 -2.24 5.99 5.04
C VAL A 26 -2.03 5.58 6.49
N SER A 27 -1.68 6.53 7.35
CA SER A 27 -1.57 6.25 8.78
C SER A 27 -2.95 6.01 9.42
N SER A 28 -2.99 5.15 10.43
CA SER A 28 -4.26 4.79 11.07
C SER A 28 -4.80 5.91 11.98
N ASN A 29 -3.93 6.67 12.64
CA ASN A 29 -4.28 7.78 13.52
C ASN A 29 -3.10 8.76 13.63
N GLY A 30 -3.25 9.96 13.08
CA GLY A 30 -2.23 11.00 13.19
C GLY A 30 -0.93 10.67 12.46
N PHE A 31 0.05 11.55 12.56
CA PHE A 31 1.33 11.37 11.90
C PHE A 31 2.17 10.26 12.53
N ASP A 32 2.73 9.41 11.66
CA ASP A 32 3.62 8.30 12.00
C ASP A 32 4.94 8.51 11.25
N GLN A 33 5.99 8.82 12.01
CA GLN A 33 7.32 9.13 11.48
C GLN A 33 7.98 7.94 10.80
N ASP A 34 7.79 6.72 11.31
CA ASP A 34 8.40 5.52 10.74
C ASP A 34 7.77 5.21 9.39
N ALA A 35 6.44 5.30 9.33
CA ALA A 35 5.70 5.17 8.09
C ALA A 35 6.10 6.24 7.06
N PHE A 36 6.24 7.50 7.49
CA PHE A 36 6.71 8.59 6.63
C PHE A 36 8.14 8.35 6.11
N SER A 37 9.04 7.86 6.95
CA SER A 37 10.43 7.55 6.56
C SER A 37 10.50 6.41 5.54
N ILE A 38 9.62 5.40 5.63
CA ILE A 38 9.51 4.35 4.62
C ILE A 38 9.08 4.93 3.27
N THR A 39 8.15 5.89 3.29
CA THR A 39 7.68 6.55 2.07
C THR A 39 8.71 7.48 1.45
N GLU A 40 9.56 8.15 2.24
CA GLU A 40 10.61 9.04 1.71
C GLU A 40 11.62 8.30 0.83
N SER A 41 11.93 7.05 1.17
CA SER A 41 12.87 6.21 0.42
C SER A 41 12.29 5.59 -0.87
N LYS A 42 10.99 5.78 -1.14
CA LYS A 42 10.26 5.13 -2.23
C LYS A 42 9.35 6.15 -2.93
N ASP A 43 8.92 5.87 -4.16
CA ASP A 43 7.95 6.73 -4.85
C ASP A 43 6.53 6.49 -4.31
N ILE A 44 6.32 6.73 -3.01
CA ILE A 44 5.10 6.42 -2.27
C ILE A 44 4.57 7.71 -1.65
N ILE A 45 3.28 7.98 -1.83
CA ILE A 45 2.61 9.16 -1.27
C ILE A 45 2.09 8.83 0.13
N TYR A 46 2.41 9.66 1.12
CA TYR A 46 1.96 9.48 2.50
C TYR A 46 0.78 10.38 2.84
N PHE A 47 -0.24 9.78 3.46
CA PHE A 47 -1.38 10.49 4.01
C PHE A 47 -1.50 10.24 5.51
N GLU A 48 -1.76 11.33 6.23
CA GLU A 48 -2.17 11.29 7.62
C GLU A 48 -3.71 11.21 7.69
N LYS A 49 -4.23 10.26 8.47
CA LYS A 49 -5.65 10.25 8.81
C LYS A 49 -5.94 11.26 9.93
N SER A 50 -6.79 12.23 9.61
CA SER A 50 -7.36 13.20 10.53
C SER A 50 -8.82 12.86 10.87
N ARG A 51 -9.38 13.50 11.90
CA ARG A 51 -10.80 13.31 12.30
C ARG A 51 -11.81 13.63 11.18
N LYS A 52 -11.43 14.46 10.20
CA LYS A 52 -12.32 14.92 9.13
C LYS A 52 -11.92 14.45 7.72
N GLY A 53 -10.90 13.59 7.60
CA GLY A 53 -10.44 13.10 6.30
C GLY A 53 -8.96 12.74 6.27
N PHE A 54 -8.39 12.66 5.07
CA PHE A 54 -6.99 12.34 4.85
C PHE A 54 -6.24 13.58 4.38
N LYS A 55 -5.04 13.81 4.91
CA LYS A 55 -4.17 14.92 4.52
C LYS A 55 -2.88 14.35 3.96
N GLU A 56 -2.54 14.74 2.73
CA GLU A 56 -1.24 14.43 2.15
C GLU A 56 -0.14 15.15 2.93
N VAL A 57 0.93 14.43 3.26
CA VAL A 57 2.10 15.01 3.89
C VAL A 57 3.18 15.10 2.83
N PHE A 58 3.60 16.33 2.53
CA PHE A 58 4.65 16.61 1.58
C PHE A 58 6.02 16.48 2.26
N LEU A 59 6.98 15.94 1.53
CA LEU A 59 8.41 15.97 1.86
C LEU A 59 8.96 17.40 1.72
#